data_AF-A0AAE0TKN8-F1
#
_entry.id   AF-A0AAE0TKN8-F1
#
_cell.length_a   1.000
_cell.length_b   1.000
_cell.length_c   1.000
_cell.angle_alpha   90.00
_cell.angle_beta   90.00
_cell.angle_gamma   90.00
#
_symmetry.space_group_name_H-M   'P 1'
#
loop_
_entity.id
_entity.type
_entity.pdbx_description
1 polymer ?
#
loop_
_entity_poly.entity_id
_entity_poly.type
_entity_poly.pdbx_seq_one_letter_code
_entity_poly.pdbx_strand_id
1 'polypeptide(L)'
;MAAPAPMDKVKDKEYSNWLKVTLALYYMKSGLHTFIQNEVDQLHQSLVQKIYGNPSVPLPPCTMCHASNVVRNKYTGVWEFKNQCRSYCDVWLHKLLKLHTSPKSEKIYWDNGDIPSWPFKPWECAKVFMPRGQQPTNAGPAECDAQALLTLLKCCTHFRHKLSQQGQGLTHTISTVRNKVVHNGEMKVCDADRSNYLQQFIQLLEDPVSLKSLEGCKDAVGNIRKVPLQREKRVMA
;
A
#
# COMPACT_ATOMS: atom_id res chain seq x y z
N MET A 1 -7.61 -17.65 36.68
CA MET A 1 -7.35 -16.20 36.53
C MET A 1 -8.44 -15.63 35.65
N ALA A 2 -9.30 -14.76 36.18
CA ALA A 2 -10.37 -14.13 35.41
C ALA A 2 -9.78 -13.05 34.49
N ALA A 3 -10.24 -12.99 33.25
CA ALA A 3 -9.87 -11.92 32.33
C ALA A 3 -10.36 -10.58 32.91
N PRO A 4 -9.50 -9.54 32.99
CA PRO A 4 -9.90 -8.24 33.52
C PRO A 4 -11.01 -7.62 32.65
N ALA A 5 -11.93 -6.90 33.30
CA ALA A 5 -13.08 -6.29 32.65
C ALA A 5 -12.65 -5.27 31.57
N PRO A 6 -13.42 -5.11 30.48
CA PRO A 6 -13.05 -4.23 29.36
C PRO A 6 -12.73 -2.78 29.73
N MET A 7 -13.30 -2.27 30.84
CA MET A 7 -13.12 -0.89 31.28
C MET A 7 -11.77 -0.61 31.97
N ASP A 8 -11.07 -1.62 32.49
CA ASP A 8 -9.76 -1.42 33.15
C ASP A 8 -8.60 -1.22 32.15
N LYS A 9 -8.78 -1.67 30.90
CA LYS A 9 -7.77 -1.51 29.84
C LYS A 9 -7.58 -0.06 29.40
N VAL A 10 -8.58 0.81 29.57
CA VAL A 10 -8.50 2.21 29.11
C VAL A 10 -7.53 3.04 29.98
N LYS A 11 -7.27 2.62 31.23
CA LYS A 11 -6.27 3.23 32.11
C LYS A 11 -4.85 2.68 31.89
N ASP A 12 -4.70 1.62 31.09
CA ASP A 12 -3.38 1.10 30.73
C ASP A 12 -2.74 2.04 29.70
N LYS A 13 -1.69 2.73 30.15
CA LYS A 13 -0.92 3.66 29.32
C LYS A 13 -0.38 3.00 28.05
N GLU A 14 0.04 1.74 28.11
CA GLU A 14 0.59 1.04 26.95
C GLU A 14 -0.49 0.66 25.95
N TYR A 15 -1.70 0.34 26.43
CA TYR A 15 -2.88 0.16 25.59
C TYR A 15 -3.32 1.47 24.93
N SER A 16 -3.33 2.57 25.69
CA SER A 16 -3.56 3.91 25.14
C SER A 16 -2.55 4.27 24.05
N ASN A 17 -1.28 3.94 24.27
CA ASN A 17 -0.22 4.13 23.27
C ASN A 17 -0.45 3.29 22.01
N TRP A 18 -0.87 2.04 22.15
CA TRP A 18 -1.23 1.19 21.01
C TRP A 18 -2.39 1.79 20.18
N LEU A 19 -3.43 2.30 20.83
CA LEU A 19 -4.53 3.02 20.15
C LEU A 19 -4.02 4.25 19.39
N LYS A 20 -3.13 5.03 20.01
CA LYS A 20 -2.51 6.22 19.39
C LYS A 20 -1.69 5.86 18.15
N VAL A 21 -0.89 4.81 18.20
CA VAL A 21 -0.13 4.33 17.03
C VAL A 21 -1.07 3.86 15.93
N THR A 22 -2.10 3.10 16.28
CA THR A 22 -3.08 2.59 15.31
C THR A 22 -3.83 3.73 14.63
N LEU A 23 -4.25 4.75 15.38
CA LEU A 23 -4.86 5.96 14.84
C LEU A 23 -3.88 6.77 13.97
N ALA A 24 -2.63 6.92 14.39
CA ALA A 24 -1.61 7.60 13.60
C ALA A 24 -1.31 6.88 12.28
N LEU A 25 -1.33 5.54 12.28
CA LEU A 25 -1.19 4.73 11.08
C LEU A 25 -2.36 4.95 10.11
N TYR A 26 -3.59 5.09 10.63
CA TYR A 26 -4.76 5.44 9.82
C TYR A 26 -4.62 6.82 9.15
N TYR A 27 -4.16 7.83 9.90
CA TYR A 27 -3.92 9.15 9.32
C TYR A 27 -2.82 9.11 8.25
N MET A 28 -1.73 8.37 8.50
CA MET A 28 -0.67 8.20 7.50
C MET A 28 -1.19 7.54 6.23
N LYS A 29 -1.96 6.45 6.35
CA LYS A 29 -2.64 5.82 5.21
C LYS A 29 -3.46 6.84 4.43
N SER A 30 -4.29 7.61 5.13
CA SER A 30 -5.18 8.58 4.53
C SER A 30 -4.43 9.69 3.79
N GLY A 31 -3.32 10.17 4.35
CA GLY A 31 -2.48 11.18 3.71
C GLY A 31 -1.86 10.74 2.39
N LEU A 32 -1.69 9.42 2.17
CA LEU A 32 -1.14 8.85 0.95
C LEU A 32 -2.17 8.70 -0.19
N HIS A 33 -3.48 8.78 0.09
CA HIS A 33 -4.52 8.43 -0.89
C HIS A 33 -4.41 9.22 -2.19
N THR A 34 -4.39 10.56 -2.11
CA THR A 34 -4.37 11.43 -3.28
C THR A 34 -3.12 11.22 -4.13
N PHE A 35 -1.96 11.09 -3.47
CA PHE A 35 -0.70 10.80 -4.15
C PHE A 35 -0.77 9.49 -4.92
N ILE A 36 -1.19 8.42 -4.25
CA ILE A 36 -1.24 7.08 -4.84
C ILE A 36 -2.25 7.03 -5.99
N GLN A 37 -3.44 7.61 -5.81
CA GLN A 37 -4.45 7.64 -6.86
C GLN A 37 -3.91 8.35 -8.11
N ASN A 38 -3.37 9.56 -7.95
CA ASN A 38 -2.86 10.36 -9.07
C ASN A 38 -1.71 9.66 -9.80
N GLU A 39 -0.80 9.01 -9.08
CA GLU A 39 0.34 8.32 -9.69
C GLU A 39 -0.07 6.99 -10.33
N VAL A 40 -1.06 6.27 -9.79
CA VAL A 40 -1.64 5.10 -10.46
C VAL A 40 -2.30 5.50 -11.78
N ASP A 41 -3.08 6.59 -11.79
CA ASP A 41 -3.76 7.06 -12.99
C ASP A 41 -2.75 7.53 -14.06
N GLN A 42 -1.72 8.29 -13.66
CA GLN A 42 -0.63 8.70 -14.57
C GLN A 42 0.15 7.50 -15.12
N LEU A 43 0.48 6.53 -14.26
CA LEU A 43 1.17 5.31 -14.69
C LEU A 43 0.32 4.54 -15.71
N HIS A 44 -0.97 4.37 -15.43
CA HIS A 44 -1.90 3.68 -16.30
C HIS A 44 -2.04 4.38 -17.65
N GLN A 45 -2.25 5.69 -17.66
CA GLN A 45 -2.32 6.48 -18.89
C GLN A 45 -1.04 6.33 -19.73
N SER A 46 0.14 6.38 -19.08
CA SER A 46 1.41 6.15 -19.77
C SER A 46 1.52 4.74 -20.37
N LEU A 47 1.03 3.72 -19.66
CA LEU A 47 1.02 2.35 -20.16
C LEU A 47 0.04 2.18 -21.33
N VAL A 48 -1.18 2.70 -21.23
CA VAL A 48 -2.17 2.69 -22.31
C VAL A 48 -1.59 3.36 -23.55
N GLN A 49 -1.00 4.54 -23.42
CA GLN A 49 -0.36 5.24 -24.54
C GLN A 49 0.79 4.43 -25.16
N LYS A 50 1.63 3.79 -24.33
CA LYS A 50 2.76 2.97 -24.83
C LYS A 50 2.33 1.66 -25.50
N ILE A 51 1.20 1.09 -25.09
CA ILE A 51 0.72 -0.20 -25.61
C ILE A 51 -0.15 0.02 -26.85
N TYR A 52 -0.97 1.07 -26.87
CA TYR A 52 -2.00 1.28 -27.89
C TYR A 52 -1.79 2.54 -28.75
N GLY A 53 -0.88 3.43 -28.36
CA GLY A 53 -0.71 4.72 -29.03
C GLY A 53 -1.91 5.64 -28.82
N ASN A 54 -2.84 5.64 -29.77
CA ASN A 54 -4.05 6.45 -29.76
C ASN A 54 -5.26 5.60 -29.29
N PRO A 55 -5.89 5.91 -28.13
CA PRO A 55 -6.96 5.09 -27.54
C PRO A 55 -8.29 5.06 -28.33
N SER A 56 -8.37 5.69 -29.50
CA SER A 56 -9.59 5.74 -30.32
C SER A 56 -10.04 4.40 -30.91
N VAL A 57 -9.22 3.33 -30.84
CA VAL A 57 -9.59 2.00 -31.33
C VAL A 57 -10.04 1.12 -30.15
N PRO A 58 -11.30 0.66 -30.11
CA PRO A 58 -11.78 -0.26 -29.10
C PRO A 58 -10.98 -1.56 -29.12
N LEU A 59 -10.43 -1.94 -27.97
CA LEU A 59 -9.74 -3.22 -27.83
C LEU A 59 -10.77 -4.33 -27.62
N PRO A 60 -10.65 -5.46 -28.33
CA PRO A 60 -11.52 -6.59 -28.09
C PRO A 60 -11.31 -7.08 -26.65
N PRO A 61 -12.38 -7.25 -25.84
CA PRO A 61 -12.24 -7.70 -24.47
C PRO A 61 -11.63 -9.10 -24.43
N CYS A 62 -10.71 -9.33 -23.50
CA CYS A 62 -10.13 -10.65 -23.30
C CYS A 62 -10.99 -11.49 -22.36
N THR A 63 -11.46 -12.64 -22.82
CA THR A 63 -12.27 -13.59 -22.00
C THR A 63 -11.50 -14.84 -21.58
N MET A 64 -10.25 -14.98 -22.03
CA MET A 64 -9.45 -16.21 -21.87
C MET A 64 -8.34 -16.08 -20.82
N CYS A 65 -7.94 -14.85 -20.49
CA CYS A 65 -6.81 -14.58 -19.62
C CYS A 65 -7.29 -14.20 -18.22
N HIS A 66 -7.12 -15.13 -17.28
CA HIS A 66 -7.35 -14.93 -15.85
C HIS A 66 -6.09 -15.22 -15.05
N ALA A 67 -6.09 -14.85 -13.76
CA ALA A 67 -4.97 -15.10 -12.86
C ALA A 67 -4.54 -16.58 -12.81
N SER A 68 -5.50 -17.51 -12.89
CA SER A 68 -5.26 -18.96 -12.93
C SER A 68 -4.48 -19.43 -14.17
N ASN A 69 -4.44 -18.61 -15.22
CA ASN A 69 -3.70 -18.89 -16.44
C ASN A 69 -2.27 -18.35 -16.39
N VAL A 70 -1.91 -17.51 -15.41
CA VAL A 70 -0.56 -16.98 -15.25
C VAL A 70 0.29 -18.01 -14.50
N VAL A 71 1.39 -18.42 -15.11
CA VAL A 71 2.35 -19.40 -14.56
C VAL A 71 3.74 -18.84 -14.52
N ARG A 72 4.50 -19.33 -13.55
CA ARG A 72 5.94 -19.11 -13.48
C ARG A 72 6.65 -20.26 -14.15
N ASN A 73 7.42 -19.96 -15.19
CA ASN A 73 8.28 -20.93 -15.83
C ASN A 73 9.35 -21.42 -14.84
N LYS A 74 9.37 -22.72 -14.57
CA LYS A 74 10.25 -23.31 -13.54
C LYS A 74 11.75 -23.20 -13.86
N TYR A 75 12.11 -23.01 -15.13
CA TYR A 75 13.51 -22.93 -15.56
C TYR A 75 13.99 -21.48 -15.63
N THR A 76 13.19 -20.58 -16.19
CA THR A 76 13.58 -19.17 -16.41
C THR A 76 13.18 -18.25 -15.25
N GLY A 77 12.21 -18.68 -14.43
CA GLY A 77 11.57 -17.88 -13.38
C GLY A 77 10.71 -16.74 -13.90
N VAL A 78 10.41 -16.72 -15.19
CA VAL A 78 9.60 -15.70 -15.87
C VAL A 78 8.12 -16.05 -15.76
N TRP A 79 7.28 -15.04 -15.58
CA TRP A 79 5.83 -15.19 -15.59
C TRP A 79 5.28 -15.08 -17.01
N GLU A 80 4.39 -15.99 -17.39
CA GLU A 80 3.78 -16.10 -18.72
C GLU A 80 2.36 -16.68 -18.62
N PHE A 81 1.54 -16.50 -19.64
CA PHE A 81 0.25 -17.19 -19.72
C PHE A 81 0.42 -18.62 -20.25
N LYS A 82 -0.27 -19.59 -19.64
CA LYS A 82 -0.35 -20.98 -20.17
C LYS A 82 -0.90 -21.04 -21.58
N ASN A 83 -1.84 -20.14 -21.89
CA ASN A 83 -2.53 -20.09 -23.17
C ASN A 83 -1.93 -18.97 -24.02
N GLN A 84 -1.83 -19.21 -25.33
CA GLN A 84 -1.43 -18.17 -26.29
C GLN A 84 -2.58 -17.15 -26.45
N CYS A 85 -2.65 -16.22 -25.51
CA CYS A 85 -3.58 -15.10 -25.52
C CYS A 85 -3.18 -14.17 -26.66
N ARG A 86 -3.92 -14.19 -27.79
CA ARG A 86 -3.65 -13.31 -28.94
C ARG A 86 -4.09 -11.85 -28.72
N SER A 87 -4.52 -11.51 -27.50
CA SER A 87 -4.95 -10.18 -27.09
C SER A 87 -3.77 -9.39 -26.48
N TYR A 88 -4.09 -8.28 -25.80
CA TYR A 88 -3.11 -7.40 -25.17
C TYR A 88 -2.58 -7.88 -23.82
N CYS A 89 -3.15 -8.94 -23.23
CA CYS A 89 -2.86 -9.33 -21.84
C CYS A 89 -1.39 -9.66 -21.59
N ASP A 90 -0.73 -10.32 -22.55
CA ASP A 90 0.69 -10.66 -22.46
C ASP A 90 1.59 -9.40 -22.45
N VAL A 91 1.25 -8.41 -23.28
CA VAL A 91 1.95 -7.13 -23.30
C VAL A 91 1.81 -6.41 -21.96
N TRP A 92 0.60 -6.38 -21.38
CA TRP A 92 0.38 -5.82 -20.05
C TRP A 92 1.17 -6.56 -18.97
N LEU A 93 1.12 -7.89 -18.97
CA LEU A 93 1.86 -8.74 -18.04
C LEU A 93 3.34 -8.35 -18.03
N HIS A 94 3.96 -8.29 -19.21
CA HIS A 94 5.37 -7.93 -19.35
C HIS A 94 5.67 -6.48 -18.92
N LYS A 95 4.78 -5.51 -19.23
CA LYS A 95 4.97 -4.12 -18.79
C LYS A 95 4.87 -3.99 -17.27
N LEU A 96 3.90 -4.64 -16.64
CA LEU A 96 3.72 -4.62 -15.18
C LEU A 96 4.88 -5.34 -14.47
N LEU A 97 5.34 -6.47 -15.02
CA LEU A 97 6.54 -7.15 -14.52
C LEU A 97 7.77 -6.23 -14.56
N LYS A 98 8.00 -5.52 -15.67
CA LYS A 98 9.13 -4.58 -15.78
C LYS A 98 9.08 -3.45 -14.75
N LEU A 99 7.89 -3.09 -14.29
CA LEU A 99 7.68 -2.11 -13.23
C LEU A 99 7.80 -2.71 -11.82
N HIS A 100 7.87 -4.03 -11.70
CA HIS A 100 8.00 -4.69 -10.40
C HIS A 100 9.47 -4.70 -9.96
N THR A 101 9.77 -4.33 -8.70
CA THR A 101 11.14 -4.33 -8.17
C THR A 101 11.73 -5.73 -8.01
N SER A 102 10.89 -6.76 -8.06
CA SER A 102 11.29 -8.18 -7.99
C SER A 102 10.47 -9.00 -8.99
N PRO A 103 10.70 -8.87 -10.31
CA PRO A 103 9.81 -9.42 -11.35
C PRO A 103 9.76 -10.95 -11.39
N LYS A 104 10.79 -11.62 -10.86
CA LYS A 104 10.87 -13.09 -10.80
C LYS A 104 10.39 -13.68 -9.49
N SER A 105 9.87 -12.85 -8.59
CA SER A 105 9.39 -13.26 -7.26
C SER A 105 8.18 -14.17 -7.39
N GLU A 106 8.12 -15.21 -6.57
CA GLU A 106 6.94 -16.08 -6.41
C GLU A 106 5.82 -15.39 -5.63
N LYS A 107 6.11 -14.23 -5.01
CA LYS A 107 5.16 -13.44 -4.21
C LYS A 107 4.49 -12.34 -5.04
N ILE A 108 4.25 -12.60 -6.33
CA ILE A 108 3.38 -11.77 -7.18
C ILE A 108 2.02 -12.47 -7.21
N TYR A 109 1.00 -11.79 -6.70
CA TYR A 109 -0.33 -12.36 -6.49
C TYR A 109 -1.27 -11.91 -7.62
N TRP A 110 -1.22 -12.63 -8.73
CA TRP A 110 -2.04 -12.33 -9.93
C TRP A 110 -3.54 -12.39 -9.66
N ASP A 111 -3.96 -13.15 -8.64
CA ASP A 111 -5.34 -13.27 -8.16
C ASP A 111 -5.87 -12.02 -7.47
N ASN A 112 -5.01 -11.05 -7.15
CA ASN A 112 -5.45 -9.76 -6.60
C ASN A 112 -6.21 -8.91 -7.64
N GLY A 113 -5.92 -9.06 -8.94
CA GLY A 113 -6.41 -8.16 -9.98
C GLY A 113 -7.18 -8.86 -11.09
N ASP A 114 -8.09 -8.11 -11.72
CA ASP A 114 -8.84 -8.55 -12.89
C ASP A 114 -8.05 -8.25 -14.18
N ILE A 115 -7.33 -9.25 -14.67
CA ILE A 115 -6.42 -9.15 -15.83
C ILE A 115 -7.10 -8.55 -17.09
N PRO A 116 -8.30 -8.98 -17.49
CA PRO A 116 -9.02 -8.37 -18.62
C PRO A 116 -9.27 -6.87 -18.47
N SER A 117 -9.42 -6.39 -17.23
CA SER A 117 -9.72 -4.99 -16.92
C SER A 117 -8.50 -4.07 -16.91
N TRP A 118 -7.27 -4.57 -16.99
CA TRP A 118 -6.04 -3.75 -16.95
C TRP A 118 -6.03 -2.55 -17.93
N PRO A 119 -6.52 -2.64 -19.19
CA PRO A 119 -6.56 -1.47 -20.07
C PRO A 119 -7.53 -0.38 -19.63
N PHE A 120 -8.53 -0.73 -18.82
CA PHE A 120 -9.67 0.15 -18.53
C PHE A 120 -9.70 0.63 -17.09
N LYS A 121 -9.11 -0.13 -16.16
CA LYS A 121 -9.15 0.13 -14.72
C LYS A 121 -7.72 0.28 -14.16
N PRO A 122 -7.26 1.53 -13.92
CA PRO A 122 -5.93 1.79 -13.38
C PRO A 122 -5.61 0.99 -12.11
N TRP A 123 -6.59 0.86 -11.22
CA TRP A 123 -6.39 0.21 -9.93
C TRP A 123 -6.15 -1.30 -10.04
N GLU A 124 -6.73 -1.98 -11.04
CA GLU A 124 -6.48 -3.42 -11.29
C GLU A 124 -5.01 -3.69 -11.65
N CYS A 125 -4.34 -2.72 -12.27
CA CYS A 125 -2.89 -2.78 -12.52
C CYS A 125 -2.09 -2.59 -11.22
N ALA A 126 -2.52 -1.69 -10.35
CA ALA A 126 -1.83 -1.39 -9.10
C ALA A 126 -1.82 -2.58 -8.12
N LYS A 127 -2.90 -3.38 -8.10
CA LYS A 127 -3.05 -4.57 -7.25
C LYS A 127 -1.97 -5.64 -7.46
N VAL A 128 -1.29 -5.65 -8.61
CA VAL A 128 -0.16 -6.57 -8.90
C VAL A 128 1.04 -6.32 -7.96
N PHE A 129 1.21 -5.08 -7.48
CA PHE A 129 2.30 -4.69 -6.59
C PHE A 129 1.94 -4.82 -5.10
N MET A 130 0.75 -5.34 -4.78
CA MET A 130 0.20 -5.44 -3.43
C MET A 130 0.34 -6.86 -2.87
N PRO A 131 0.29 -7.05 -1.53
CA PRO A 131 0.25 -8.39 -0.95
C PRO A 131 -1.06 -9.10 -1.31
N ARG A 132 -1.08 -10.42 -1.15
CA ARG A 132 -2.26 -11.27 -1.35
C ARG A 132 -3.46 -10.75 -0.56
N GLY A 133 -4.66 -10.94 -1.10
CA GLY A 133 -5.92 -10.71 -0.39
C GLY A 133 -6.58 -9.37 -0.72
N GLN A 134 -6.21 -8.74 -1.84
CA GLN A 134 -6.94 -7.56 -2.30
C GLN A 134 -8.34 -7.98 -2.77
N GLN A 135 -9.36 -7.25 -2.30
CA GLN A 135 -10.74 -7.56 -2.67
C GLN A 135 -11.01 -7.14 -4.12
N PRO A 136 -11.83 -7.90 -4.88
CA PRO A 136 -12.25 -7.50 -6.22
C PRO A 136 -12.94 -6.14 -6.24
N THR A 137 -13.69 -5.82 -5.18
CA THR A 137 -14.40 -4.54 -5.04
C THR A 137 -13.50 -3.35 -4.75
N ASN A 138 -12.23 -3.57 -4.35
CA ASN A 138 -11.32 -2.46 -4.07
C ASN A 138 -11.04 -1.69 -5.36
N ALA A 139 -11.46 -0.43 -5.45
CA ALA A 139 -11.35 0.43 -6.62
C ALA A 139 -10.33 1.57 -6.45
N GLY A 140 -9.78 1.75 -5.25
CA GLY A 140 -8.83 2.83 -4.98
C GLY A 140 -8.10 2.70 -3.65
N PRO A 141 -7.19 3.63 -3.34
CA PRO A 141 -6.32 3.56 -2.16
C PRO A 141 -7.11 3.67 -0.85
N ALA A 142 -8.27 4.33 -0.85
CA ALA A 142 -9.07 4.53 0.34
C ALA A 142 -9.60 3.21 0.95
N GLU A 143 -9.87 2.23 0.09
CA GLU A 143 -10.44 0.92 0.44
C GLU A 143 -9.36 -0.12 0.79
N CYS A 144 -8.10 0.23 0.60
CA CYS A 144 -6.96 -0.61 0.96
C CYS A 144 -6.52 -0.34 2.41
N ASP A 145 -5.89 -1.34 3.02
CA ASP A 145 -5.19 -1.16 4.28
C ASP A 145 -3.80 -0.51 4.08
N ALA A 146 -3.16 -0.08 5.17
CA ALA A 146 -1.85 0.56 5.10
C ALA A 146 -0.75 -0.36 4.52
N GLN A 147 -0.81 -1.67 4.73
CA GLN A 147 0.19 -2.60 4.19
C GLN A 147 0.10 -2.71 2.68
N ALA A 148 -1.12 -2.73 2.13
CA ALA A 148 -1.33 -2.75 0.69
C ALA A 148 -0.69 -1.52 0.03
N LEU A 149 -0.94 -0.33 0.58
CA LEU A 149 -0.36 0.92 0.07
C LEU A 149 1.16 0.98 0.21
N LEU A 150 1.71 0.62 1.39
CA LEU A 150 3.17 0.61 1.60
C LEU A 150 3.88 -0.41 0.70
N THR A 151 3.24 -1.55 0.44
CA THR A 151 3.80 -2.58 -0.46
C THR A 151 3.75 -2.11 -1.90
N LEU A 152 2.68 -1.44 -2.35
CA LEU A 152 2.62 -0.80 -3.66
C LEU A 152 3.78 0.19 -3.84
N LEU A 153 4.01 1.08 -2.87
CA LEU A 153 5.11 2.06 -2.92
C LEU A 153 6.49 1.39 -3.01
N LYS A 154 6.65 0.23 -2.35
CA LYS A 154 7.91 -0.54 -2.32
C LYS A 154 8.13 -1.38 -3.58
N CYS A 155 7.09 -2.03 -4.08
CA CYS A 155 7.18 -3.07 -5.10
C CYS A 155 7.08 -2.52 -6.52
N CYS A 156 6.59 -1.30 -6.70
CA CYS A 156 6.52 -0.64 -8.00
C CYS A 156 7.68 0.35 -8.18
N THR A 157 8.48 0.19 -9.24
CA THR A 157 9.62 1.08 -9.55
C THR A 157 9.17 2.51 -9.85
N HIS A 158 7.98 2.70 -10.44
CA HIS A 158 7.36 4.02 -10.66
C HIS A 158 7.26 4.79 -9.34
N PHE A 159 6.66 4.17 -8.32
CA PHE A 159 6.52 4.78 -7.00
C PHE A 159 7.85 4.91 -6.26
N ARG A 160 8.72 3.90 -6.34
CA ARG A 160 10.02 3.92 -5.68
C ARG A 160 10.85 5.14 -6.11
N HIS A 161 10.79 5.53 -7.38
CA HIS A 161 11.51 6.69 -7.91
C HIS A 161 10.90 8.05 -7.51
N LYS A 162 9.66 8.07 -7.00
CA LYS A 162 8.98 9.28 -6.50
C LYS A 162 9.25 9.55 -5.02
N LEU A 163 10.02 8.70 -4.35
CA LEU A 163 10.39 8.85 -2.95
C LEU A 163 11.90 9.04 -2.82
N SER A 164 12.32 9.82 -1.83
CA SER A 164 13.74 9.90 -1.45
C SER A 164 14.25 8.52 -0.99
N GLN A 165 15.57 8.34 -0.93
CA GLN A 165 16.17 7.10 -0.39
C GLN A 165 15.68 6.81 1.03
N GLN A 166 15.49 7.85 1.84
CA GLN A 166 14.92 7.72 3.18
C GLN A 166 13.46 7.27 3.13
N GLY A 167 12.63 7.91 2.28
CA GLY A 167 11.22 7.52 2.09
C GLY A 167 11.08 6.07 1.64
N GLN A 168 11.93 5.62 0.72
CA GLN A 168 11.99 4.22 0.29
C GLN A 168 12.29 3.27 1.46
N GLY A 169 13.26 3.61 2.32
CA GLY A 169 13.55 2.86 3.54
C GLY A 169 12.36 2.81 4.51
N LEU A 170 11.69 3.95 4.70
CA LEU A 170 10.54 4.08 5.59
C LEU A 170 9.35 3.21 5.16
N THR A 171 9.09 3.02 3.86
CA THR A 171 8.00 2.13 3.41
C THR A 171 8.16 0.70 3.95
N HIS A 172 9.40 0.21 4.05
CA HIS A 172 9.70 -1.11 4.60
C HIS A 172 9.61 -1.12 6.13
N THR A 173 10.20 -0.14 6.80
CA THR A 173 10.19 -0.07 8.27
C THR A 173 8.77 0.06 8.81
N ILE A 174 7.96 0.93 8.21
CA ILE A 174 6.56 1.15 8.61
C ILE A 174 5.71 -0.10 8.37
N SER A 175 5.96 -0.85 7.29
CA SER A 175 5.29 -2.15 7.08
C SER A 175 5.56 -3.11 8.24
N THR A 176 6.81 -3.17 8.71
CA THR A 176 7.19 -4.00 9.86
C THR A 176 6.53 -3.51 11.15
N VAL A 177 6.50 -2.20 11.38
CA VAL A 177 5.82 -1.59 12.54
C VAL A 177 4.33 -1.93 12.51
N ARG A 178 3.65 -1.75 11.38
CA ARG A 178 2.23 -2.10 11.22
C ARG A 178 1.97 -3.55 11.59
N ASN A 179 2.77 -4.50 11.08
CA ASN A 179 2.58 -5.91 11.41
C ASN A 179 2.79 -6.18 12.90
N LYS A 180 3.81 -5.59 13.51
CA LYS A 180 4.05 -5.71 14.96
C LYS A 180 2.88 -5.17 15.78
N VAL A 181 2.39 -3.98 15.44
CA VAL A 181 1.32 -3.30 16.19
C VAL A 181 -0.03 -4.00 16.00
N VAL A 182 -0.40 -4.33 14.76
CA VAL A 182 -1.68 -4.96 14.44
C VAL A 182 -1.77 -6.40 14.95
N HIS A 183 -0.65 -7.14 14.95
CA HIS A 183 -0.60 -8.52 15.44
C HIS A 183 -0.10 -8.64 16.89
N ASN A 184 0.02 -7.53 17.62
CA ASN A 184 0.31 -7.59 19.04
C ASN A 184 -0.94 -8.06 19.80
N GLY A 185 -0.96 -9.33 20.22
CA GLY A 185 -2.06 -9.90 20.99
C GLY A 185 -2.29 -9.24 22.36
N GLU A 186 -1.27 -8.57 22.91
CA GLU A 186 -1.38 -7.81 24.16
C GLU A 186 -1.89 -6.38 23.94
N MET A 187 -1.83 -5.87 22.70
CA MET A 187 -2.23 -4.51 22.33
C MET A 187 -1.51 -3.43 23.16
N LYS A 188 -0.20 -3.61 23.39
CA LYS A 188 0.63 -2.72 24.21
C LYS A 188 1.78 -2.12 23.41
N VAL A 189 2.04 -0.83 23.64
CA VAL A 189 3.20 -0.14 23.07
C VAL A 189 3.81 0.78 24.12
N CYS A 190 5.13 0.65 24.34
CA CYS A 190 5.83 1.54 25.27
C CYS A 190 5.97 2.97 24.70
N ASP A 191 6.27 3.96 25.56
CA ASP A 191 6.37 5.36 25.12
C ASP A 191 7.46 5.61 24.08
N ALA A 192 8.59 4.91 24.21
CA ALA A 192 9.73 5.04 23.30
C ALA A 192 9.35 4.55 21.90
N ASP A 193 8.75 3.34 21.82
CA ASP A 193 8.26 2.77 20.56
C ASP A 193 7.18 3.65 19.94
N ARG A 194 6.20 4.10 20.72
CA ARG A 194 5.15 5.01 20.22
C ARG A 194 5.78 6.24 19.57
N SER A 195 6.69 6.91 20.27
CA SER A 195 7.31 8.13 19.77
C SER A 195 8.11 7.88 18.49
N ASN A 196 8.85 6.77 18.44
CA ASN A 196 9.59 6.35 17.26
C ASN A 196 8.67 6.06 16.06
N TYR A 197 7.57 5.34 16.27
CA TYR A 197 6.63 4.98 15.21
C TYR A 197 5.92 6.20 14.63
N LEU A 198 5.42 7.10 15.50
CA LEU A 198 4.80 8.35 15.07
C LEU A 198 5.78 9.22 14.26
N GLN A 199 7.05 9.28 14.68
CA GLN A 199 8.08 10.03 13.97
C GLN A 199 8.35 9.43 12.58
N GLN A 200 8.41 8.11 12.45
CA GLN A 200 8.58 7.45 11.15
C GLN A 200 7.41 7.74 10.20
N PHE A 201 6.17 7.74 10.71
CA PHE A 201 4.99 8.05 9.90
C PHE A 201 5.03 9.49 9.39
N ILE A 202 5.40 10.44 10.25
CA ILE A 202 5.58 11.84 9.88
C ILE A 202 6.70 11.98 8.83
N GLN A 203 7.85 11.33 9.03
CA GLN A 203 8.98 11.41 8.09
C GLN A 203 8.63 10.88 6.70
N LEU A 204 7.78 9.85 6.61
CA LEU A 204 7.31 9.37 5.30
C LEU A 204 6.43 10.43 4.62
N LEU A 205 5.45 10.99 5.34
CA LEU A 205 4.54 12.00 4.80
C LEU A 205 5.26 13.32 4.47
N GLU A 206 6.36 13.60 5.15
CA GLU A 206 7.24 14.75 4.88
C GLU A 206 8.35 14.45 3.87
N ASP A 207 8.29 13.31 3.15
CA ASP A 207 9.25 13.01 2.09
C ASP A 207 9.31 14.17 1.08
N PRO A 208 10.48 14.78 0.87
CA PRO A 208 10.59 16.03 0.13
C PRO A 208 10.43 15.87 -1.38
N VAL A 209 10.48 14.65 -1.92
CA VAL A 209 10.44 14.42 -3.37
C VAL A 209 9.03 14.53 -3.90
N SER A 210 8.03 14.02 -3.19
CA SER A 210 6.66 14.00 -3.70
C SER A 210 5.54 14.13 -2.67
N LEU A 211 5.82 14.00 -1.37
CA LEU A 211 4.75 13.91 -0.35
C LEU A 211 4.57 15.19 0.45
N LYS A 212 5.67 15.84 0.87
CA LYS A 212 5.65 16.97 1.81
C LYS A 212 4.74 18.15 1.42
N SER A 213 4.63 18.43 0.12
CA SER A 213 3.84 19.55 -0.39
C SER A 213 2.34 19.25 -0.51
N LEU A 214 1.95 17.97 -0.44
CA LEU A 214 0.56 17.56 -0.64
C LEU A 214 -0.29 17.87 0.59
N GLU A 215 -1.46 18.46 0.36
CA GLU A 215 -2.33 18.92 1.45
C GLU A 215 -2.78 17.77 2.35
N GLY A 216 -3.19 16.63 1.76
CA GLY A 216 -3.54 15.44 2.54
C GLY A 216 -2.40 14.90 3.41
N CYS A 217 -1.14 15.05 2.98
CA CYS A 217 0.02 14.70 3.79
C CYS A 217 0.24 15.70 4.94
N LYS A 218 0.10 17.02 4.69
CA LYS A 218 0.19 18.04 5.75
C LYS A 218 -0.89 17.87 6.81
N ASP A 219 -2.13 17.62 6.39
CA ASP A 219 -3.25 17.35 7.28
C ASP A 219 -3.00 16.11 8.14
N ALA A 220 -2.55 15.02 7.51
CA ALA A 220 -2.19 13.80 8.21
C ALA A 220 -1.06 14.04 9.23
N VAL A 221 -0.01 14.78 8.88
CA VAL A 221 1.06 15.17 9.81
C VAL A 221 0.51 16.00 10.97
N GLY A 222 -0.34 16.98 10.69
CA GLY A 222 -1.01 17.80 11.71
C GLY A 222 -1.84 16.95 12.67
N ASN A 223 -2.60 15.98 12.15
CA ASN A 223 -3.40 15.06 12.95
C ASN A 223 -2.54 14.12 13.79
N ILE A 224 -1.46 13.55 13.21
CA ILE A 224 -0.52 12.68 13.94
C ILE A 224 0.16 13.45 15.09
N ARG A 225 0.58 14.70 14.87
CA ARG A 225 1.16 15.55 15.93
C ARG A 225 0.17 15.89 17.04
N LYS A 226 -1.12 15.96 16.72
CA LYS A 226 -2.22 16.18 17.68
C LYS A 226 -2.66 14.91 18.40
N VAL A 227 -2.27 13.72 17.95
CA VAL A 227 -2.54 12.47 18.67
C VAL A 227 -1.97 12.64 20.09
N PRO A 228 -2.81 12.67 21.13
CA PRO A 228 -2.45 13.27 22.41
C PRO A 228 -1.14 12.73 22.97
N LEU A 229 -0.13 13.60 23.04
CA LEU A 229 1.12 13.37 23.79
C LEU A 229 0.94 13.60 25.30
N GLN A 230 -0.24 14.04 25.74
CA GLN A 230 -0.37 14.58 27.09
C GLN A 230 -0.44 13.50 28.17
N ARG A 231 0.52 13.63 29.10
CA ARG A 231 0.37 13.34 30.53
C ARG A 231 -1.07 13.56 30.95
N GLU A 232 -1.68 12.53 31.52
CA GLU A 232 -2.88 12.72 32.34
C GLU A 232 -2.60 13.89 33.27
N LYS A 233 -3.46 14.90 33.22
CA LYS A 233 -3.50 15.92 34.26
C LYS A 233 -3.57 15.13 35.57
N ARG A 234 -2.56 15.27 36.44
CA ARG A 234 -2.71 14.91 37.85
C ARG A 234 -3.96 15.63 38.32
N VAL A 235 -5.03 14.88 38.53
CA VAL A 235 -6.11 15.33 39.39
C VAL A 235 -5.48 15.34 40.77
N MET A 236 -4.92 16.50 41.16
CA MET A 236 -4.74 16.80 42.56
C MET A 236 -6.13 17.18 43.07
N ALA A 237 -6.73 16.24 43.79
CA ALA A 237 -7.73 16.45 44.83
C ALA A 237 -7.60 15.28 45.80
#